data_AF-A0A8S1ITZ0-F1
#
_entry.id   AF-A0A8S1ITZ0-F1
#
_cell.length_a   1.000
_cell.length_b   1.000
_cell.length_c   1.000
_cell.angle_alpha   90.00
_cell.angle_beta   90.00
_cell.angle_gamma   90.00
#
_symmetry.space_group_name_H-M   'P 1'
#
loop_
_entity.id
_entity.type
_entity.pdbx_description
1 polymer ?
#
loop_
_entity_poly.entity_id
_entity_poly.type
_entity_poly.pdbx_seq_one_letter_code
_entity_poly.pdbx_strand_id
1 'polypeptide(L)'
;MLGLSRPPPLWPPRVTKSLALSADLSLLRCLGVRLPHVKPRHGSLDSRVSNRIRPCSAGMGVQFGSLDVREMSLVGTLVLDFAINWLAWGVAAIFQTEKFYDLTGSISYITVGLASLLNSGFYHARQIGATSMVLLWTVRLGGFLFYRALKTGGDSRFDEVKKNPGQYFVYWTLQAVWVWVCSLPVILLNGASRNPGLGWTDVIGIVLYTTGFLTEMIADFQKFAFKSDPSNKGRFVDVGLWQYARFPQYFGEMLTW
;
A
#
# COMPACT_ATOMS: atom_id res chain seq x y z
N MET A 1 24.11 63.08 11.03
CA MET A 1 24.54 62.38 12.26
C MET A 1 23.56 61.23 12.50
N LEU A 2 23.63 60.13 11.75
CA LEU A 2 24.34 58.89 12.12
C LEU A 2 24.19 58.54 13.61
N GLY A 3 23.26 57.64 13.91
CA GLY A 3 23.01 57.07 15.24
C GLY A 3 22.32 55.72 15.13
N LEU A 4 23.02 54.74 14.55
CA LEU A 4 22.64 53.33 14.52
C LEU A 4 22.62 52.77 15.94
N SER A 5 21.46 52.37 16.45
CA SER A 5 21.31 51.57 17.67
C SER A 5 20.97 50.13 17.28
N ARG A 6 21.92 49.21 17.49
CA ARG A 6 21.76 47.77 17.27
C ARG A 6 21.07 47.13 18.49
N PRO A 7 20.14 46.18 18.33
CA PRO A 7 19.59 45.41 19.44
C PRO A 7 20.61 44.36 19.96
N PRO A 8 20.55 43.99 21.25
CA PRO A 8 21.47 43.03 21.86
C PRO A 8 21.15 41.56 21.46
N PRO A 9 22.17 40.69 21.35
CA PRO A 9 21.98 39.27 21.04
C PRO A 9 21.59 38.46 22.29
N LEU A 10 20.48 37.74 22.21
CA LEU A 10 20.02 36.77 23.22
C LEU A 10 20.21 35.34 22.68
N TRP A 11 21.45 34.83 22.73
CA TRP A 11 21.74 33.39 22.64
C TRP A 11 22.90 33.04 23.58
N PRO A 12 22.75 32.01 24.43
CA PRO A 12 23.82 31.58 25.35
C PRO A 12 24.95 30.84 24.61
N PRO A 13 26.15 30.77 25.22
CA PRO A 13 27.38 30.35 24.55
C PRO A 13 27.43 28.85 24.22
N ARG A 14 28.14 28.57 23.12
CA ARG A 14 28.45 27.23 22.59
C ARG A 14 29.16 26.38 23.65
N VAL A 15 28.53 25.28 24.03
CA VAL A 15 29.18 24.18 24.74
C VAL A 15 30.11 23.46 23.78
N THR A 16 31.40 23.52 24.11
CA THR A 16 32.49 22.80 23.45
C THR A 16 32.44 21.30 23.73
N LYS A 17 32.55 20.51 22.65
CA LYS A 17 33.18 19.18 22.54
C LYS A 17 32.95 18.18 23.69
N SER A 18 32.03 17.24 23.46
CA SER A 18 32.16 15.85 23.95
C SER A 18 31.69 14.89 22.87
N LEU A 19 32.47 14.79 21.79
CA LEU A 19 32.47 13.65 20.88
C LEU A 19 33.36 12.57 21.53
N ALA A 20 32.83 11.87 22.53
CA ALA A 20 33.32 10.57 22.96
C ALA A 20 32.41 9.54 22.26
N LEU A 21 32.69 9.20 21.00
CA LEU A 21 33.46 8.00 20.68
C LEU A 21 32.93 6.76 21.42
N SER A 22 31.65 6.41 21.24
CA SER A 22 31.23 5.01 21.28
C SER A 22 31.77 4.32 20.02
N ALA A 23 33.10 4.18 19.96
CA ALA A 23 33.76 3.34 18.99
C ALA A 23 33.38 1.90 19.35
N ASP A 24 32.53 1.36 18.50
CA ASP A 24 32.06 -0.01 18.47
C ASP A 24 33.24 -0.99 18.63
N LEU A 25 33.29 -1.68 19.78
CA LEU A 25 34.26 -2.72 20.12
C LEU A 25 34.26 -3.91 19.13
N SER A 26 33.32 -3.92 18.19
CA SER A 26 33.25 -4.84 17.07
C SER A 26 34.36 -4.62 16.02
N LEU A 27 34.78 -3.37 15.79
CA LEU A 27 35.78 -3.04 14.77
C LEU A 27 37.22 -3.39 15.19
N LEU A 28 37.54 -3.36 16.49
CA LEU A 28 38.85 -3.74 17.00
C LEU A 28 39.12 -5.25 16.99
N ARG A 29 38.07 -6.09 16.90
CA ARG A 29 38.23 -7.55 16.70
C ARG A 29 38.56 -7.91 15.24
N CYS A 30 38.17 -7.08 14.28
CA CYS A 30 38.47 -7.31 12.85
C CYS A 30 39.91 -6.95 12.46
N LEU A 31 40.62 -6.14 13.26
CA LEU A 31 41.99 -5.67 12.94
C LEU A 31 43.12 -6.48 13.57
N GLY A 32 42.84 -7.62 14.21
CA GLY A 32 43.89 -8.53 14.70
C GLY A 32 44.82 -7.95 15.78
N VAL A 33 44.44 -6.85 16.43
CA VAL A 33 45.26 -6.19 17.45
C VAL A 33 45.16 -6.95 18.76
N ARG A 34 46.30 -7.45 19.25
CA ARG A 34 46.43 -8.24 20.48
C ARG A 34 46.40 -7.28 21.69
N LEU A 35 45.33 -7.30 22.48
CA LEU A 35 45.24 -6.51 23.72
C LEU A 35 46.11 -7.14 24.83
N PRO A 36 46.75 -6.32 25.69
CA PRO A 36 47.59 -6.82 26.78
C PRO A 36 46.77 -7.49 27.90
N HIS A 37 47.32 -8.59 28.40
CA HIS A 37 46.78 -9.44 29.45
C HIS A 37 46.56 -8.67 30.77
N VAL A 38 45.31 -8.59 31.22
CA VAL A 38 44.98 -8.23 32.62
C VAL A 38 44.86 -9.52 33.43
N LYS A 39 45.67 -9.64 34.49
CA LYS A 39 45.76 -10.81 35.38
C LYS A 39 44.55 -10.81 36.35
N PRO A 40 43.74 -11.88 36.45
CA PRO A 40 42.70 -11.96 37.47
C PRO A 40 43.31 -12.35 38.83
N ARG A 41 42.87 -11.67 39.91
CA ARG A 41 43.15 -12.08 41.30
C ARG A 41 42.31 -13.30 41.68
N HIS A 42 42.92 -14.20 42.46
CA HIS A 42 42.39 -15.48 42.92
C HIS A 42 41.00 -15.42 43.56
N GLY A 43 40.17 -16.40 43.21
CA GLY A 43 38.97 -16.84 43.92
C GLY A 43 38.52 -18.21 43.40
N SER A 44 38.79 -19.24 44.21
CA SER A 44 38.22 -20.61 44.25
C SER A 44 37.65 -21.29 42.98
N LEU A 45 38.32 -22.40 42.62
CA LEU A 45 37.83 -23.65 42.03
C LEU A 45 36.30 -23.78 41.79
N ASP A 46 35.91 -23.96 40.52
CA ASP A 46 34.94 -25.01 40.20
C ASP A 46 35.19 -25.58 38.80
N SER A 47 35.31 -26.90 38.76
CA SER A 47 35.64 -27.71 37.60
C SER A 47 34.37 -28.12 36.88
N ARG A 48 34.03 -27.46 35.77
CA ARG A 48 33.11 -27.99 34.75
C ARG A 48 33.43 -27.38 33.38
N VAL A 49 34.47 -27.92 32.75
CA VAL A 49 34.84 -27.67 31.36
C VAL A 49 33.76 -28.30 30.46
N SER A 50 32.77 -27.50 30.09
CA SER A 50 31.82 -27.85 29.03
C SER A 50 32.49 -27.61 27.68
N ASN A 51 32.90 -28.70 27.04
CA ASN A 51 33.30 -28.74 25.64
C ASN A 51 32.20 -28.12 24.78
N ARG A 52 32.49 -26.96 24.16
CA ARG A 52 31.67 -26.42 23.07
C ARG A 52 32.55 -26.18 21.86
N ILE A 53 32.88 -27.28 21.18
CA ILE A 53 33.36 -27.27 19.80
C ILE A 53 32.22 -26.68 18.96
N ARG A 54 32.36 -25.44 18.49
CA ARG A 54 31.54 -24.94 17.39
C ARG A 54 32.30 -25.24 16.09
N PRO A 55 31.82 -26.12 15.21
CA PRO A 55 32.38 -26.19 13.87
C PRO A 55 31.98 -24.91 13.13
N CYS A 56 32.97 -24.11 12.73
CA CYS A 56 32.81 -23.16 11.64
C CYS A 56 32.63 -23.96 10.35
N SER A 57 31.38 -24.31 10.01
CA SER A 57 31.06 -24.69 8.65
C SER A 57 31.10 -23.44 7.79
N ALA A 58 32.22 -23.25 7.10
CA ALA A 58 32.32 -22.38 5.93
C ALA A 58 31.44 -22.99 4.83
N GLY A 59 30.13 -22.75 4.92
CA GLY A 59 29.20 -22.96 3.82
C GLY A 59 29.15 -21.66 3.02
N MET A 60 29.67 -21.67 1.81
CA MET A 60 29.22 -20.78 0.74
C MET A 60 27.75 -21.12 0.44
N GLY A 61 26.86 -20.73 1.35
CA GLY A 61 25.44 -20.59 1.06
C GLY A 61 25.25 -19.17 0.56
N VAL A 62 24.78 -19.04 -0.68
CA VAL A 62 24.11 -17.80 -1.09
C VAL A 62 22.98 -17.60 -0.09
N GLN A 63 23.14 -16.64 0.83
CA GLN A 63 22.05 -16.18 1.68
C GLN A 63 21.02 -15.54 0.75
N PHE A 64 20.09 -16.34 0.21
CA PHE A 64 18.77 -15.84 -0.12
C PHE A 64 18.22 -15.35 1.21
N GLY A 65 18.37 -14.04 1.45
CA GLY A 65 17.98 -13.41 2.69
C GLY A 65 16.56 -13.82 3.04
N SER A 66 16.34 -14.20 4.29
CA SER A 66 15.00 -14.35 4.86
C SER A 66 14.30 -13.00 4.71
N LEU A 67 13.56 -12.81 3.62
CA LEU A 67 12.72 -11.65 3.42
C LEU A 67 11.74 -11.61 4.59
N ASP A 68 11.65 -10.45 5.22
CA ASP A 68 10.69 -10.24 6.29
C ASP A 68 9.27 -10.46 5.74
N VAL A 69 8.31 -10.87 6.58
CA VAL A 69 6.92 -11.21 6.15
C VAL A 69 6.30 -10.06 5.35
N ARG A 70 6.65 -8.82 5.71
CA ARG A 70 6.23 -7.60 5.03
C ARG A 70 6.76 -7.49 3.60
N GLU A 71 8.04 -7.78 3.37
CA GLU A 71 8.66 -7.75 2.04
C GLU A 71 8.08 -8.86 1.15
N MET A 72 7.84 -10.04 1.74
CA MET A 72 7.24 -11.16 1.02
C MET A 72 5.78 -10.87 0.63
N SER A 73 5.03 -10.16 1.47
CA SER A 73 3.66 -9.70 1.16
C SER A 73 3.65 -8.65 0.04
N LEU A 74 4.58 -7.68 0.07
CA LEU A 74 4.66 -6.63 -0.96
C LEU A 74 5.02 -7.19 -2.34
N VAL A 75 6.10 -7.98 -2.41
CA VAL A 75 6.54 -8.57 -3.69
C VAL A 75 5.52 -9.60 -4.18
N GLY A 76 4.97 -10.42 -3.28
CA GLY A 76 3.97 -11.44 -3.62
C GLY A 76 2.68 -10.83 -4.19
N THR A 77 2.18 -9.76 -3.58
CA THR A 77 0.97 -9.07 -4.08
C THR A 77 1.21 -8.33 -5.39
N LEU A 78 2.40 -7.73 -5.57
CA LEU A 78 2.80 -7.10 -6.84
C LEU A 78 2.81 -8.11 -7.98
N VAL A 79 3.50 -9.23 -7.79
CA VAL A 79 3.60 -10.29 -8.81
C VAL A 79 2.23 -10.88 -9.12
N LEU A 80 1.39 -11.09 -8.09
CA LEU A 80 0.02 -11.57 -8.25
C LEU A 80 -0.82 -10.62 -9.12
N ASP A 81 -0.78 -9.33 -8.82
CA ASP A 81 -1.58 -8.33 -9.54
C ASP A 81 -1.16 -8.20 -11.01
N PHE A 82 0.15 -8.13 -11.26
CA PHE A 82 0.69 -8.10 -12.62
C PHE A 82 0.36 -9.38 -13.39
N ALA A 83 0.44 -10.55 -12.75
CA ALA A 83 0.07 -11.82 -13.38
C ALA A 83 -1.41 -11.82 -13.79
N ILE A 84 -2.32 -11.38 -12.93
CA ILE A 84 -3.76 -11.30 -13.24
C ILE A 84 -4.02 -10.38 -14.43
N ASN A 85 -3.45 -9.17 -14.41
CA ASN A 85 -3.66 -8.18 -15.48
C ASN A 85 -3.04 -8.62 -16.81
N TRP A 86 -1.84 -9.19 -16.80
CA TRP A 86 -1.18 -9.63 -18.04
C TRP A 86 -1.82 -10.88 -18.64
N LEU A 87 -2.30 -11.82 -17.81
CA LEU A 87 -3.10 -12.95 -18.29
C LEU A 87 -4.42 -12.48 -18.90
N ALA A 88 -5.11 -11.54 -18.25
CA ALA A 88 -6.33 -10.95 -18.77
C ALA A 88 -6.10 -10.17 -20.06
N TRP A 89 -4.99 -9.41 -20.16
CA TRP A 89 -4.58 -8.76 -21.39
C TRP A 89 -4.40 -9.75 -22.54
N GLY A 90 -3.76 -10.91 -22.30
CA GLY A 90 -3.58 -11.93 -23.32
C GLY A 90 -4.92 -12.40 -23.89
N VAL A 91 -5.89 -12.68 -23.02
CA VAL A 91 -7.27 -13.02 -23.42
C VAL A 91 -7.92 -11.85 -24.15
N ALA A 92 -7.77 -10.62 -23.64
CA ALA A 92 -8.39 -9.42 -24.20
C ALA A 92 -7.86 -9.07 -25.59
N ALA A 93 -6.57 -9.26 -25.83
CA ALA A 93 -5.91 -9.01 -27.09
C ALA A 93 -6.34 -10.02 -28.16
N ILE A 94 -6.54 -11.29 -27.79
CA ILE A 94 -7.03 -12.34 -28.70
C ILE A 94 -8.48 -12.07 -29.10
N PHE A 95 -9.35 -11.76 -28.13
CA PHE A 95 -10.78 -11.55 -28.38
C PHE A 95 -11.14 -10.10 -28.75
N GLN A 96 -10.16 -9.19 -28.79
CA GLN A 96 -10.33 -7.77 -29.13
C GLN A 96 -11.48 -7.11 -28.35
N THR A 97 -11.53 -7.37 -27.05
CA THR A 97 -12.63 -6.95 -26.16
C THR A 97 -12.08 -6.26 -24.91
N GLU A 98 -12.78 -5.21 -24.50
CA GLU A 98 -12.51 -4.39 -23.31
C GLU A 98 -13.53 -4.65 -22.19
N LYS A 99 -14.55 -5.48 -22.45
CA LYS A 99 -15.70 -5.62 -21.55
C LYS A 99 -15.35 -6.06 -20.14
N PHE A 100 -14.24 -6.76 -19.99
CA PHE A 100 -13.76 -7.26 -18.69
C PHE A 100 -12.59 -6.46 -18.12
N TYR A 101 -12.17 -5.36 -18.75
CA TYR A 101 -11.08 -4.51 -18.26
C TYR A 101 -11.34 -4.02 -16.83
N ASP A 102 -12.48 -3.38 -16.61
CA ASP A 102 -12.94 -2.89 -15.29
C ASP A 102 -13.17 -4.04 -14.29
N LEU A 103 -13.64 -5.19 -14.80
CA LEU A 103 -13.87 -6.38 -13.97
C LEU A 103 -12.56 -6.97 -13.47
N THR A 104 -11.54 -7.08 -14.32
CA THR A 104 -10.22 -7.57 -13.94
C THR A 104 -9.58 -6.67 -12.90
N GLY A 105 -9.66 -5.34 -13.04
CA GLY A 105 -9.16 -4.41 -12.02
C GLY A 105 -9.82 -4.65 -10.67
N SER A 106 -11.12 -4.93 -10.66
CA SER A 106 -11.88 -5.25 -9.45
C SER A 106 -11.45 -6.60 -8.84
N ILE A 107 -11.23 -7.62 -9.67
CA ILE A 107 -10.70 -8.92 -9.23
C ILE A 107 -9.31 -8.74 -8.62
N SER A 108 -8.44 -7.94 -9.24
CA SER A 108 -7.10 -7.63 -8.73
C SER A 108 -7.14 -6.99 -7.34
N TYR A 109 -8.00 -5.99 -7.10
CA TYR A 109 -8.15 -5.40 -5.76
C TYR A 109 -8.58 -6.45 -4.72
N ILE A 110 -9.53 -7.32 -5.07
CA ILE A 110 -10.01 -8.38 -4.18
C ILE A 110 -8.89 -9.37 -3.86
N THR A 111 -8.20 -9.86 -4.89
CA THR A 111 -7.14 -10.87 -4.73
C THR A 111 -5.94 -10.31 -3.98
N VAL A 112 -5.49 -9.08 -4.28
CA VAL A 112 -4.40 -8.40 -3.57
C VAL A 112 -4.76 -8.16 -2.12
N GLY A 113 -5.96 -7.64 -1.84
CA GLY A 113 -6.44 -7.41 -0.48
C GLY A 113 -6.48 -8.68 0.34
N LEU A 114 -7.11 -9.75 -0.18
CA LEU A 114 -7.18 -11.04 0.50
C LEU A 114 -5.82 -11.73 0.63
N ALA A 115 -5.00 -11.74 -0.42
CA ALA A 115 -3.68 -12.34 -0.37
C ALA A 115 -2.78 -11.65 0.67
N SER A 116 -2.83 -10.32 0.74
CA SER A 116 -2.05 -9.57 1.74
C SER A 116 -2.47 -9.91 3.18
N LEU A 117 -3.77 -10.11 3.43
CA LEU A 117 -4.29 -10.49 4.74
C LEU A 117 -3.93 -11.93 5.10
N LEU A 118 -4.16 -12.87 4.18
CA LEU A 118 -3.91 -14.30 4.41
C LEU A 118 -2.42 -14.63 4.56
N ASN A 119 -1.54 -13.95 3.81
CA ASN A 119 -0.10 -14.16 3.88
C ASN A 119 0.54 -13.58 5.14
N SER A 120 -0.14 -12.66 5.84
CA SER A 120 0.41 -12.02 7.04
C SER A 120 0.51 -12.96 8.24
N GLY A 121 -0.38 -13.96 8.34
CA GLY A 121 -0.50 -14.84 9.51
C GLY A 121 -1.08 -14.17 10.76
N PHE A 122 -1.41 -12.88 10.71
CA PHE A 122 -2.00 -12.12 11.81
C PHE A 122 -3.39 -11.63 11.41
N TYR A 123 -4.38 -11.82 12.28
CA TYR A 123 -5.78 -11.50 12.00
C TYR A 123 -6.35 -10.57 13.07
N HIS A 124 -5.88 -9.33 13.08
CA HIS A 124 -6.36 -8.30 14.01
C HIS A 124 -7.58 -7.57 13.47
N ALA A 125 -8.43 -7.06 14.37
CA ALA A 125 -9.67 -6.36 14.01
C ALA A 125 -9.44 -5.20 13.01
N ARG A 126 -8.32 -4.47 13.16
CA ARG A 126 -7.93 -3.37 12.26
C ARG A 126 -7.65 -3.85 10.83
N GLN A 127 -6.95 -4.97 10.67
CA GLN A 127 -6.59 -5.55 9.38
C GLN A 127 -7.82 -6.10 8.66
N ILE A 128 -8.67 -6.84 9.39
CA ILE A 128 -9.92 -7.38 8.89
C ILE A 128 -10.87 -6.24 8.48
N GLY A 129 -11.00 -5.23 9.34
CA GLY A 129 -11.86 -4.06 9.08
C GLY A 129 -11.45 -3.30 7.83
N ALA A 130 -10.17 -2.88 7.74
CA ALA A 130 -9.66 -2.15 6.58
C ALA A 130 -9.77 -2.96 5.28
N THR A 131 -9.43 -4.25 5.33
CA THR A 131 -9.54 -5.14 4.15
C THR A 131 -11.01 -5.28 3.73
N SER A 132 -11.93 -5.45 4.68
CA SER A 132 -13.37 -5.55 4.40
C SER A 132 -13.92 -4.26 3.78
N MET A 133 -13.48 -3.10 4.24
CA MET A 133 -13.86 -1.79 3.69
C MET A 133 -13.42 -1.64 2.23
N VAL A 134 -12.19 -2.04 1.90
CA VAL A 134 -11.73 -2.05 0.49
C VAL A 134 -12.55 -3.06 -0.33
N LEU A 135 -12.79 -4.28 0.18
CA LEU A 135 -13.59 -5.28 -0.55
C LEU A 135 -15.02 -4.81 -0.82
N LEU A 136 -15.67 -4.18 0.16
CA LEU A 136 -17.02 -3.62 0.00
C LEU A 136 -17.03 -2.52 -1.07
N TRP A 137 -16.03 -1.62 -1.04
CA TRP A 137 -15.86 -0.60 -2.06
C TRP A 137 -15.63 -1.21 -3.44
N THR A 138 -14.72 -2.17 -3.56
CA THR A 138 -14.39 -2.83 -4.83
C THR A 138 -15.58 -3.56 -5.43
N VAL A 139 -16.31 -4.35 -4.63
CA VAL A 139 -17.48 -5.09 -5.13
C VAL A 139 -18.55 -4.12 -5.62
N ARG A 140 -18.78 -3.03 -4.89
CA ARG A 140 -19.77 -2.01 -5.25
C ARG A 140 -19.38 -1.27 -6.53
N LEU A 141 -18.17 -0.71 -6.59
CA LEU A 141 -17.73 0.09 -7.74
C LEU A 141 -17.50 -0.80 -8.97
N GLY A 142 -16.80 -1.92 -8.80
CA GLY A 142 -16.53 -2.89 -9.84
C GLY A 142 -17.80 -3.50 -10.43
N GLY A 143 -18.76 -3.85 -9.58
CA GLY A 143 -20.07 -4.35 -10.02
C GLY A 143 -20.85 -3.31 -10.82
N PHE A 144 -20.86 -2.05 -10.39
CA PHE A 144 -21.51 -0.96 -11.12
C PHE A 144 -20.87 -0.69 -12.48
N LEU A 145 -19.53 -0.63 -12.55
CA LEU A 145 -18.79 -0.40 -13.79
C LEU A 145 -19.00 -1.55 -14.78
N PHE A 146 -18.92 -2.80 -14.30
CA PHE A 146 -19.15 -3.97 -15.14
C PHE A 146 -20.59 -4.04 -15.68
N TYR A 147 -21.59 -3.80 -14.83
CA TYR A 147 -22.99 -3.72 -15.26
C TYR A 147 -23.18 -2.66 -16.36
N ARG A 148 -22.54 -1.49 -16.21
CA ARG A 148 -22.59 -0.40 -17.19
C ARG A 148 -21.93 -0.80 -18.51
N ALA A 149 -20.79 -1.47 -18.46
CA ALA A 149 -20.08 -1.95 -19.64
C ALA A 149 -20.94 -2.94 -20.45
N LEU A 150 -21.65 -3.86 -19.76
CA LEU A 150 -22.59 -4.78 -20.41
C LEU A 150 -23.79 -4.07 -21.05
N LYS A 151 -24.36 -3.07 -20.37
CA LYS A 151 -25.55 -2.35 -20.85
C LYS A 151 -25.25 -1.39 -22.01
N THR A 152 -24.08 -0.77 -22.02
CA THR A 152 -23.72 0.25 -23.03
C THR A 152 -23.04 -0.36 -24.27
N GLY A 153 -22.68 -1.65 -24.21
CA GLY A 153 -22.10 -2.39 -25.33
C GLY A 153 -20.58 -2.29 -25.47
N GLY A 154 -19.92 -1.51 -24.61
CA GLY A 154 -18.48 -1.27 -24.63
C GLY A 154 -18.14 0.15 -24.21
N ASP A 155 -16.86 0.49 -24.25
CA ASP A 155 -16.38 1.85 -23.99
C ASP A 155 -15.54 2.33 -25.18
N SER A 156 -16.01 3.42 -25.80
CA SER A 156 -15.42 3.97 -27.02
C SER A 156 -13.95 4.39 -26.85
N ARG A 157 -13.49 4.59 -25.61
CA ARG A 157 -12.08 4.90 -25.31
C ARG A 157 -11.11 3.81 -25.78
N PHE A 158 -11.58 2.56 -25.90
CA PHE A 158 -10.72 1.44 -26.25
C PHE A 158 -10.76 1.07 -27.74
N ASP A 159 -11.63 1.69 -28.55
CA ASP A 159 -11.88 1.25 -29.94
C ASP A 159 -10.65 1.37 -30.85
N GLU A 160 -9.80 2.37 -30.60
CA GLU A 160 -8.54 2.53 -31.31
C GLU A 160 -7.41 1.72 -30.65
N VAL A 161 -7.42 1.65 -29.32
CA VAL A 161 -6.36 1.01 -28.53
C VAL A 161 -6.35 -0.51 -28.71
N LYS A 162 -7.52 -1.15 -28.80
CA LYS A 162 -7.67 -2.61 -28.97
C LYS A 162 -6.90 -3.13 -30.20
N LYS A 163 -6.86 -2.34 -31.29
CA LYS A 163 -6.23 -2.69 -32.57
C LYS A 163 -4.71 -2.77 -32.49
N ASN A 164 -4.09 -2.09 -31.52
CA ASN A 164 -2.64 -2.11 -31.33
C ASN A 164 -2.29 -2.87 -30.05
N PRO A 165 -1.76 -4.11 -30.14
CA PRO A 165 -1.51 -4.94 -28.97
C PRO A 165 -0.47 -4.33 -28.01
N GLY A 166 0.52 -3.60 -28.53
CA GLY A 166 1.53 -2.94 -27.71
C GLY A 166 0.97 -1.77 -26.91
N GLN A 167 0.13 -0.94 -27.53
CA GLN A 167 -0.55 0.14 -26.82
C GLN A 167 -1.56 -0.40 -25.81
N TYR A 168 -2.28 -1.47 -26.16
CA TYR A 168 -3.21 -2.09 -25.24
C TYR A 168 -2.50 -2.64 -24.01
N PHE A 169 -1.34 -3.27 -24.17
CA PHE A 169 -0.53 -3.78 -23.05
C PHE A 169 -0.15 -2.68 -22.03
N VAL A 170 0.13 -1.47 -22.50
CA VAL A 170 0.45 -0.33 -21.62
C VAL A 170 -0.74 0.01 -20.73
N TYR A 171 -1.98 -0.03 -21.24
CA TYR A 171 -3.17 0.26 -20.44
C TYR A 171 -3.34 -0.76 -19.30
N TRP A 172 -3.23 -2.05 -19.62
CA TRP A 172 -3.30 -3.12 -18.62
C TRP A 172 -2.17 -3.04 -17.58
N THR A 173 -0.98 -2.63 -18.00
CA THR A 173 0.15 -2.44 -17.08
C THR A 173 -0.07 -1.23 -16.18
N LEU A 174 -0.59 -0.12 -16.71
CA LEU A 174 -0.95 1.05 -15.90
C LEU A 174 -2.07 0.71 -14.90
N GLN A 175 -3.03 -0.13 -15.28
CA GLN A 175 -4.04 -0.63 -14.36
C GLN A 175 -3.42 -1.43 -13.21
N ALA A 176 -2.51 -2.38 -13.50
CA ALA A 176 -1.82 -3.14 -12.46
C ALA A 176 -1.02 -2.22 -11.52
N VAL A 177 -0.26 -1.27 -12.08
CA VAL A 177 0.46 -0.28 -11.26
C VAL A 177 -0.50 0.51 -10.36
N TRP A 178 -1.63 0.96 -10.91
CA TRP A 178 -2.63 1.73 -10.18
C TRP A 178 -3.24 0.92 -9.03
N VAL A 179 -3.70 -0.31 -9.30
CA VAL A 179 -4.30 -1.19 -8.29
C VAL A 179 -3.33 -1.46 -7.16
N TRP A 180 -2.08 -1.81 -7.48
CA TRP A 180 -1.08 -2.08 -6.46
C TRP A 180 -0.74 -0.85 -5.62
N VAL A 181 -0.53 0.31 -6.25
CA VAL A 181 -0.21 1.58 -5.55
C VAL A 181 -1.34 1.99 -4.61
N CYS A 182 -2.59 1.97 -5.06
CA CYS A 182 -3.74 2.30 -4.22
C CYS A 182 -3.96 1.29 -3.09
N SER A 183 -3.57 0.02 -3.30
CA SER A 183 -3.68 -1.04 -2.29
C SER A 183 -2.57 -1.00 -1.22
N LEU A 184 -1.49 -0.22 -1.43
CA LEU A 184 -0.35 -0.17 -0.51
C LEU A 184 -0.72 0.10 0.95
N PRO A 185 -1.62 1.04 1.31
CA PRO A 185 -1.98 1.27 2.71
C PRO A 185 -2.50 0.01 3.41
N VAL A 186 -3.33 -0.78 2.72
CA VAL A 186 -3.88 -2.04 3.26
C VAL A 186 -2.83 -3.14 3.28
N ILE A 187 -2.01 -3.27 2.23
CA ILE A 187 -0.93 -4.27 2.19
C ILE A 187 0.07 -4.03 3.34
N LEU A 188 0.45 -2.77 3.57
CA LEU A 188 1.35 -2.37 4.65
C LEU A 188 0.74 -2.58 6.03
N LEU A 189 -0.54 -2.30 6.19
CA LEU A 189 -1.28 -2.57 7.42
C LEU A 189 -1.35 -4.07 7.73
N ASN A 190 -1.64 -4.89 6.72
CA ASN A 190 -1.72 -6.34 6.86
C ASN A 190 -0.35 -6.95 7.19
N GLY A 191 0.75 -6.40 6.68
CA GLY A 191 2.11 -6.83 7.03
C GLY A 191 2.60 -6.42 8.44
N ALA A 192 1.83 -5.63 9.20
CA ALA A 192 2.25 -5.18 10.52
C ALA A 192 1.88 -6.19 11.62
N SER A 193 2.88 -6.68 12.37
CA SER A 193 2.69 -7.59 13.50
C SER A 193 2.22 -6.90 14.79
N ARG A 194 2.25 -5.57 14.84
CA ARG A 194 1.86 -4.79 16.02
C ARG A 194 0.35 -4.63 16.09
N ASN A 195 -0.26 -5.02 17.21
CA ASN A 195 -1.69 -4.88 17.46
C ASN A 195 -2.00 -3.91 18.63
N PRO A 196 -1.88 -2.59 18.44
CA PRO A 196 -2.42 -1.66 19.42
C PRO A 196 -3.95 -1.76 19.42
N GLY A 197 -4.58 -1.52 20.58
CA GLY A 197 -6.04 -1.41 20.66
C GLY A 197 -6.61 -0.38 19.69
N LEU A 198 -7.89 -0.52 19.35
CA LEU A 198 -8.59 0.47 18.53
C LEU A 198 -8.63 1.81 19.27
N GLY A 199 -8.26 2.88 18.56
CA GLY A 199 -8.18 4.23 19.08
C GLY A 199 -9.16 5.17 18.38
N TRP A 200 -9.13 6.44 18.77
CA TRP A 200 -9.97 7.48 18.17
C TRP A 200 -9.66 7.72 16.68
N THR A 201 -8.43 7.45 16.23
CA THR A 201 -8.06 7.54 14.81
C THR A 201 -8.80 6.52 13.94
N ASP A 202 -9.09 5.33 14.47
CA ASP A 202 -9.89 4.32 13.78
C ASP A 202 -11.32 4.79 13.58
N VAL A 203 -11.90 5.44 14.60
CA VAL A 203 -13.25 6.00 14.53
C VAL A 203 -13.32 7.07 13.45
N ILE A 204 -12.33 7.97 13.37
CA ILE A 204 -12.27 8.98 12.31
C ILE A 204 -12.17 8.32 10.94
N GLY A 205 -11.30 7.32 10.77
CA GLY A 205 -11.16 6.60 9.50
C GLY A 205 -12.46 5.92 9.07
N ILE A 206 -13.17 5.26 9.99
CA ILE A 206 -14.46 4.63 9.71
C ILE A 206 -15.51 5.67 9.32
N VAL A 207 -15.56 6.83 10.00
CA VAL A 207 -16.51 7.91 9.68
C VAL A 207 -16.22 8.52 8.32
N LEU A 208 -14.95 8.80 8.00
CA LEU A 208 -14.54 9.32 6.69
C LEU A 208 -14.89 8.33 5.58
N TYR A 209 -14.50 7.06 5.74
CA TYR A 209 -14.83 6.00 4.79
C TYR A 209 -16.34 5.88 4.59
N THR A 210 -17.12 5.81 5.66
CA THR A 210 -18.57 5.63 5.56
C THR A 210 -19.21 6.81 4.85
N THR A 211 -18.78 8.03 5.17
CA THR A 211 -19.27 9.25 4.52
C THR A 211 -18.88 9.27 3.03
N GLY A 212 -17.64 8.91 2.71
CA GLY A 212 -17.12 8.83 1.36
C GLY A 212 -17.88 7.80 0.52
N PHE A 213 -17.95 6.58 1.02
CA PHE A 213 -18.65 5.45 0.39
C PHE A 213 -20.12 5.78 0.11
N LEU A 214 -20.84 6.35 1.09
CA LEU A 214 -22.24 6.76 0.90
C LEU A 214 -22.38 7.89 -0.12
N THR A 215 -21.49 8.89 -0.08
CA THR A 215 -21.51 10.00 -1.03
C THR A 215 -21.29 9.52 -2.45
N GLU A 216 -20.28 8.65 -2.67
CA GLU A 216 -19.99 8.03 -3.96
C GLU A 216 -21.19 7.21 -4.46
N MET A 217 -21.74 6.36 -3.59
CA MET A 217 -22.90 5.52 -3.88
C MET A 217 -24.12 6.34 -4.31
N ILE A 218 -24.46 7.38 -3.54
CA ILE A 218 -25.62 8.24 -3.82
C ILE A 218 -25.40 9.03 -5.11
N ALA A 219 -24.22 9.59 -5.32
CA ALA A 219 -23.89 10.38 -6.50
C ALA A 219 -24.01 9.55 -7.79
N ASP A 220 -23.45 8.34 -7.81
CA ASP A 220 -23.54 7.45 -8.97
C ASP A 220 -24.97 6.97 -9.22
N PHE A 221 -25.72 6.65 -8.16
CA PHE A 221 -27.13 6.26 -8.29
C PHE A 221 -27.96 7.39 -8.89
N GLN A 222 -27.80 8.62 -8.39
CA GLN A 222 -28.46 9.81 -8.94
C GLN A 222 -28.13 10.01 -10.43
N LYS A 223 -26.84 9.89 -10.79
CA LYS A 223 -26.38 10.01 -12.17
C LYS A 223 -26.96 8.91 -13.07
N PHE A 224 -26.97 7.67 -12.59
CA PHE A 224 -27.50 6.54 -13.32
C PHE A 224 -29.01 6.65 -13.55
N ALA A 225 -29.77 7.02 -12.51
CA ALA A 225 -31.21 7.23 -12.59
C ALA A 225 -31.55 8.38 -13.56
N PHE A 226 -30.86 9.53 -13.44
CA PHE A 226 -31.06 10.68 -14.32
C PHE A 226 -30.81 10.35 -15.79
N LYS A 227 -29.70 9.64 -16.10
CA LYS A 227 -29.35 9.24 -17.47
C LYS A 227 -30.23 8.13 -18.03
N SER A 228 -30.91 7.37 -17.18
CA SER A 228 -31.81 6.30 -17.63
C SER A 228 -33.15 6.82 -18.14
N ASP A 229 -33.53 8.06 -17.79
CA ASP A 229 -34.71 8.73 -18.31
C ASP A 229 -34.43 9.35 -19.71
N PRO A 230 -35.13 8.92 -20.77
CA PRO A 230 -34.99 9.47 -22.11
C PRO A 230 -35.27 10.98 -22.20
N SER A 231 -36.07 11.55 -21.29
CA SER A 231 -36.39 12.99 -21.25
C SER A 231 -35.16 13.85 -20.92
N ASN A 232 -34.14 13.26 -20.29
CA ASN A 232 -32.94 13.95 -19.86
C ASN A 232 -31.77 13.82 -20.86
N LYS A 233 -32.01 13.28 -22.06
CA LYS A 233 -30.97 13.17 -23.09
C LYS A 233 -30.39 14.54 -23.44
N GLY A 234 -29.07 14.65 -23.37
CA GLY A 234 -28.33 15.89 -23.66
C GLY A 234 -28.32 16.91 -22.52
N ARG A 235 -28.99 16.65 -21.39
CA ARG A 235 -28.99 17.51 -20.21
C ARG A 235 -27.87 17.13 -19.24
N PHE A 236 -27.40 18.12 -18.49
CA PHE A 236 -26.50 17.90 -17.37
C PHE A 236 -27.28 17.45 -16.14
N VAL A 237 -26.67 16.59 -15.32
CA VAL A 237 -27.27 16.13 -14.05
C VAL A 237 -27.24 17.31 -13.07
N ASP A 238 -28.41 17.70 -12.59
CA ASP A 238 -28.62 18.86 -11.73
C ASP A 238 -29.50 18.51 -10.51
N VAL A 239 -29.44 17.26 -10.04
CA VAL A 239 -30.26 16.74 -8.94
C VAL A 239 -29.41 16.24 -7.77
N GLY A 240 -29.89 16.46 -6.54
CA GLY A 240 -29.26 15.94 -5.33
C GLY A 240 -27.84 16.48 -5.11
N LEU A 241 -26.86 15.58 -4.99
CA LEU A 241 -25.46 15.97 -4.74
C LEU A 241 -24.85 16.75 -5.92
N TRP A 242 -25.37 16.54 -7.12
CA TRP A 242 -24.90 17.20 -8.35
C TRP A 242 -25.26 18.68 -8.42
N GLN A 243 -26.16 19.17 -7.55
CA GLN A 243 -26.45 20.61 -7.44
C GLN A 243 -25.34 21.38 -6.75
N TYR A 244 -24.58 20.72 -5.87
CA TYR A 244 -23.54 21.35 -5.05
C TYR A 244 -22.16 21.25 -5.68
N ALA A 245 -21.88 20.16 -6.39
CA ALA A 245 -20.58 19.89 -6.99
C ALA A 245 -20.72 19.27 -8.38
N ARG A 246 -19.75 19.55 -9.26
CA ARG A 246 -19.69 18.95 -10.61
C ARG A 246 -19.32 17.47 -10.60
N PHE A 247 -18.59 17.01 -9.58
CA PHE A 247 -18.11 15.64 -9.46
C PHE A 247 -18.19 15.13 -8.01
N PRO A 248 -19.40 15.03 -7.43
CA PRO A 248 -19.57 14.60 -6.04
C PRO A 248 -19.05 13.18 -5.79
N GLN A 249 -19.09 12.30 -6.81
CA GLN A 249 -18.56 10.95 -6.68
C GLN A 249 -17.05 10.91 -6.43
N TYR A 250 -16.26 11.83 -7.04
CA TYR A 250 -14.82 11.88 -6.79
C TYR A 250 -14.49 12.38 -5.38
N PHE A 251 -15.33 13.25 -4.82
CA PHE A 251 -15.20 13.62 -3.42
C PHE A 251 -15.45 12.43 -2.49
N GLY A 252 -16.47 11.62 -2.80
CA GLY A 252 -16.72 10.37 -2.08
C GLY A 252 -15.54 9.40 -2.15
N GLU A 253 -14.96 9.23 -3.34
CA GLU A 253 -13.78 8.38 -3.56
C GLU A 253 -12.56 8.89 -2.76
N MET A 254 -12.29 10.20 -2.77
CA MET A 254 -11.20 10.80 -1.98
C MET A 254 -11.36 10.64 -0.46
N LEU A 255 -12.60 10.62 0.06
CA LEU A 255 -12.85 10.38 1.49
C LEU A 255 -12.74 8.88 1.86
N THR A 256 -12.91 7.99 0.89
CA THR A 256 -12.91 6.54 1.09
C THR A 256 -11.49 5.98 1.26
N TRP A 257 -10.52 6.54 0.52
CA TRP A 257 -9.11 6.16 0.52
C TRP A 257 -8.28 6.89 1.56
#